data_AF-A0A8T6QRJ3-F1
#
_entry.id   AF-A0A8T6QRJ3-F1
#
_cell.length_a   1.000
_cell.length_b   1.000
_cell.length_c   1.000
_cell.angle_alpha   90.00
_cell.angle_beta   90.00
_cell.angle_gamma   90.00
#
_symmetry.space_group_name_H-M   'P 1'
#
loop_
_entity.id
_entity.type
_entity.pdbx_description
1 polymer ?
#
loop_
_entity_poly.entity_id
_entity_poly.type
_entity_poly.pdbx_seq_one_letter_code
_entity_poly.pdbx_strand_id
1 'polypeptide(L)'
;MSKQRMRYQWFQDVPRNVTRREYQQLQFSYMAALGFGIAAMMLFVAVVTGMTLQTSRELEDTEELTLAEALDYEGDRLDLVKVEGFVVADDPPTMPDDETREIIRGELTITARPPADSGTEDNPPQEVVLYDWAAAAEPVYLAESEQRRLPLAFDLSVLPMQAEPGPIEAETVRVGDSARTNRPVAVQFGDETLPLPLEAWGEIDTVSTDLSRQVLPYGESVVVIAALESTPNGPQLVDPLGDRLQVHIGTEADIRASGQRLRIVFGLLAIAFSVASFFIARSALQVRQEFIHRSNQ
;
A
#
# COMPACT_ATOMS: atom_id res chain seq x y z
N MET A 1 57.40 8.87 1.82
CA MET A 1 56.79 7.67 2.41
C MET A 1 55.79 7.09 1.43
N SER A 2 56.00 5.88 0.92
CA SER A 2 55.08 5.22 -0.01
C SER A 2 53.80 4.82 0.73
N LYS A 3 52.62 5.22 0.21
CA LYS A 3 51.33 4.72 0.72
C LYS A 3 51.31 3.19 0.60
N GLN A 4 51.23 2.47 1.72
CA GLN A 4 51.02 1.02 1.71
C GLN A 4 49.73 0.72 0.95
N ARG A 5 49.82 -0.19 -0.02
CA ARG A 5 48.69 -0.65 -0.83
C ARG A 5 48.40 -2.10 -0.49
N MET A 6 47.14 -2.48 -0.56
CA MET A 6 46.74 -3.89 -0.51
C MET A 6 47.36 -4.61 -1.71
N ARG A 7 47.96 -5.77 -1.47
CA ARG A 7 48.76 -6.49 -2.48
C ARG A 7 47.89 -7.23 -3.51
N TYR A 8 46.59 -7.41 -3.23
CA TYR A 8 45.59 -8.08 -4.07
C TYR A 8 44.39 -7.16 -4.37
N GLN A 9 43.64 -7.46 -5.45
CA GLN A 9 42.47 -6.68 -5.84
C GLN A 9 41.35 -6.86 -4.83
N TRP A 10 40.96 -5.75 -4.19
CA TRP A 10 40.10 -5.73 -3.01
C TRP A 10 38.67 -6.26 -3.21
N PHE A 11 38.24 -6.55 -4.45
CA PHE A 11 36.92 -7.10 -4.79
C PHE A 11 36.95 -8.57 -5.21
N GLN A 12 38.12 -9.16 -5.44
CA GLN A 12 38.25 -10.50 -6.02
C GLN A 12 38.88 -11.50 -5.05
N ASP A 13 39.81 -11.06 -4.18
CA ASP A 13 40.58 -11.96 -3.31
C ASP A 13 40.44 -11.59 -1.83
N VAL A 14 40.30 -12.61 -0.98
CA VAL A 14 40.38 -12.45 0.49
C VAL A 14 41.83 -12.13 0.86
N PRO A 15 42.11 -11.03 1.59
CA PRO A 15 43.46 -10.67 1.98
C PRO A 15 44.13 -11.75 2.85
N ARG A 16 45.45 -11.91 2.75
CA ARG A 16 46.22 -12.73 3.70
C ARG A 16 46.01 -12.23 5.13
N ASN A 17 45.98 -13.16 6.09
CA ASN A 17 45.74 -12.90 7.51
C ASN A 17 44.37 -12.26 7.84
N VAL A 18 43.39 -12.40 6.94
CA VAL A 18 41.99 -11.98 7.15
C VAL A 18 41.08 -13.17 6.87
N THR A 19 40.10 -13.41 7.74
CA THR A 19 39.14 -14.50 7.53
C THR A 19 38.08 -14.13 6.48
N ARG A 20 37.52 -15.13 5.80
CA ARG A 20 36.43 -14.91 4.82
C ARG A 20 35.23 -14.18 5.42
N ARG A 21 34.90 -14.48 6.69
CA ARG A 21 33.78 -13.86 7.41
C ARG A 21 34.01 -12.36 7.66
N GLU A 22 35.21 -11.99 8.13
CA GLU A 22 35.59 -10.59 8.35
C GLU A 22 35.58 -9.78 7.03
N TYR A 23 36.06 -10.40 5.94
CA TYR A 23 36.07 -9.78 4.62
C TYR A 23 34.65 -9.61 4.04
N GLN A 24 33.78 -10.61 4.20
CA GLN A 24 32.36 -10.51 3.83
C GLN A 24 31.63 -9.43 4.64
N GLN A 25 31.92 -9.32 5.94
CA GLN A 25 31.35 -8.27 6.78
C GLN A 25 31.77 -6.87 6.29
N LEU A 26 33.04 -6.69 5.91
CA LEU A 26 33.52 -5.44 5.33
C LEU A 26 32.79 -5.11 4.01
N GLN A 27 32.68 -6.09 3.10
CA GLN A 27 31.95 -5.91 1.84
C GLN A 27 30.49 -5.52 2.09
N PHE A 28 29.82 -6.19 3.03
CA PHE A 28 28.46 -5.87 3.44
C PHE A 28 28.35 -4.43 3.98
N SER A 29 29.29 -3.98 4.81
CA SER A 29 29.30 -2.60 5.31
C SER A 29 29.43 -1.57 4.19
N TYR A 30 30.26 -1.81 3.17
CA TYR A 30 30.34 -0.89 2.02
C TYR A 30 29.06 -0.86 1.20
N MET A 31 28.44 -2.03 0.95
CA MET A 31 27.16 -2.11 0.24
C MET A 31 26.04 -1.43 1.04
N ALA A 32 25.99 -1.63 2.35
CA ALA A 32 25.05 -0.96 3.24
C ALA A 32 25.24 0.56 3.21
N ALA A 33 26.48 1.06 3.34
CA ALA A 33 26.76 2.49 3.28
C ALA A 33 26.32 3.10 1.95
N LEU A 34 26.58 2.42 0.82
CA LEU A 34 26.12 2.84 -0.50
C LEU A 34 24.59 2.84 -0.60
N GLY A 35 23.93 1.76 -0.15
CA GLY A 35 22.47 1.64 -0.15
C GLY A 35 21.79 2.75 0.65
N PHE A 36 22.25 3.02 1.88
CA PHE A 36 21.77 4.14 2.68
C PHE A 36 22.02 5.50 2.00
N GLY A 37 23.18 5.68 1.35
CA GLY A 37 23.50 6.91 0.63
C GLY A 37 22.57 7.16 -0.57
N ILE A 38 22.29 6.12 -1.37
CA ILE A 38 21.37 6.19 -2.50
C ILE A 38 19.94 6.47 -2.02
N ALA A 39 19.48 5.75 -1.00
CA ALA A 39 18.16 5.96 -0.42
C ALA A 39 17.99 7.39 0.11
N ALA A 40 19.00 7.90 0.83
CA ALA A 40 19.01 9.28 1.31
C ALA A 40 18.89 10.30 0.16
N MET A 41 19.65 10.10 -0.93
CA MET A 41 19.61 10.97 -2.09
C MET A 41 18.23 10.95 -2.77
N MET A 42 17.63 9.78 -2.96
CA MET A 42 16.30 9.67 -3.58
C MET A 42 15.23 10.38 -2.73
N LEU A 43 15.23 10.16 -1.41
CA LEU A 43 14.32 10.86 -0.49
C LEU A 43 14.51 12.38 -0.54
N PHE A 44 15.77 12.84 -0.58
CA PHE A 44 16.07 14.26 -0.69
C PHE A 44 15.58 14.86 -2.02
N VAL A 45 15.79 14.17 -3.14
CA VAL A 45 15.29 14.60 -4.46
C VAL A 45 13.77 14.70 -4.45
N ALA A 46 13.06 13.73 -3.89
CA ALA A 46 11.59 13.77 -3.76
C ALA A 46 11.11 15.01 -2.97
N VAL A 47 11.82 15.38 -1.91
CA VAL A 47 11.52 16.58 -1.09
C VAL A 47 11.79 17.90 -1.83
N VAL A 48 12.88 17.97 -2.61
CA VAL A 48 13.28 19.19 -3.33
C VAL A 48 12.43 19.42 -4.57
N THR A 49 12.17 18.38 -5.34
CA THR A 49 11.28 18.45 -6.53
C THR A 49 9.82 18.66 -6.14
N GLY A 50 9.46 18.32 -4.90
CA GLY A 50 8.09 18.43 -4.41
C GLY A 50 7.18 17.31 -4.92
N MET A 51 7.75 16.14 -5.27
CA MET A 51 6.97 14.95 -5.61
C MET A 51 5.96 14.59 -4.50
N THR A 52 6.31 14.85 -3.24
CA THR A 52 5.41 14.63 -2.09
C THR A 52 4.22 15.60 -2.05
N LEU A 53 4.22 16.65 -2.89
CA LEU A 53 3.17 17.68 -2.97
C LEU A 53 2.49 17.70 -4.35
N GLN A 54 2.84 16.77 -5.24
CA GLN A 54 2.38 16.80 -6.63
C GLN A 54 0.85 16.82 -6.73
N THR A 55 0.18 15.87 -6.07
CA THR A 55 -1.29 15.80 -6.04
C THR A 55 -1.93 17.08 -5.51
N SER A 56 -1.36 17.68 -4.45
CA SER A 56 -1.87 18.95 -3.90
C SER A 56 -1.72 20.13 -4.87
N ARG A 57 -0.68 20.14 -5.72
CA ARG A 57 -0.50 21.18 -6.74
C ARG A 57 -1.45 20.98 -7.91
N GLU A 58 -1.62 19.75 -8.37
CA GLU A 58 -2.57 19.40 -9.42
C GLU A 58 -4.01 19.78 -9.02
N LEU A 59 -4.36 19.59 -7.75
CA LEU A 59 -5.65 20.03 -7.18
C LEU A 59 -5.78 21.56 -7.08
N GLU A 60 -4.69 22.28 -6.86
CA GLU A 60 -4.69 23.76 -6.80
C GLU A 60 -4.84 24.40 -8.19
N ASP A 61 -4.31 23.76 -9.23
CA ASP A 61 -4.36 24.25 -10.60
C ASP A 61 -5.69 23.93 -11.32
N THR A 62 -6.53 23.06 -10.75
CA THR A 62 -7.82 22.64 -11.32
C THR A 62 -8.95 23.58 -10.89
N GLU A 63 -9.85 23.92 -11.81
CA GLU A 63 -11.02 24.76 -11.51
C GLU A 63 -11.89 24.10 -10.43
N GLU A 64 -12.14 24.85 -9.35
CA GLU A 64 -12.91 24.38 -8.20
C GLU A 64 -14.35 24.87 -8.29
N LEU A 65 -15.29 23.95 -8.13
CA LEU A 65 -16.69 24.26 -7.93
C LEU A 65 -17.14 23.68 -6.60
N THR A 66 -17.89 24.49 -5.85
CA THR A 66 -18.62 23.96 -4.70
C THR A 66 -19.68 22.98 -5.17
N LEU A 67 -20.07 22.03 -4.32
CA LEU A 67 -21.14 21.10 -4.65
C LEU A 67 -22.46 21.83 -5.01
N ALA A 68 -22.73 22.95 -4.33
CA ALA A 68 -23.86 23.82 -4.64
C ALA A 68 -23.81 24.38 -6.06
N GLU A 69 -22.67 24.93 -6.48
CA GLU A 69 -22.48 25.47 -7.83
C GLU A 69 -22.56 24.37 -8.88
N ALA A 70 -22.01 23.18 -8.60
CA ALA A 70 -22.10 22.04 -9.51
C ALA A 70 -23.54 21.52 -9.66
N LEU A 71 -24.34 21.53 -8.59
CA LEU A 71 -25.76 21.13 -8.58
C LEU A 71 -26.67 22.12 -9.29
N ASP A 72 -26.31 23.40 -9.28
CA ASP A 72 -27.07 24.47 -9.90
C ASP A 72 -26.53 24.79 -11.32
N TYR A 73 -25.68 23.91 -11.88
CA TYR A 73 -25.03 24.12 -13.17
C TYR A 73 -25.95 23.80 -14.37
N GLU A 74 -26.25 24.84 -15.15
CA GLU A 74 -27.11 24.76 -16.36
C GLU A 74 -26.35 25.07 -17.67
N GLY A 75 -25.01 25.12 -17.63
CA GLY A 75 -24.16 25.49 -18.78
C GLY A 75 -23.77 24.33 -19.70
N ASP A 76 -22.93 24.65 -20.70
CA ASP A 76 -22.27 23.66 -21.56
C ASP A 76 -21.32 22.77 -20.75
N ARG A 77 -21.00 21.56 -21.23
CA ARG A 77 -20.11 20.64 -20.50
C ARG A 77 -18.77 21.31 -20.12
N LEU A 78 -18.43 21.26 -18.83
CA LEU A 78 -17.10 21.60 -18.32
C LEU A 78 -16.21 20.36 -18.40
N ASP A 79 -15.01 20.51 -18.95
CA ASP A 79 -14.12 19.37 -19.21
C ASP A 79 -13.44 18.86 -17.94
N LEU A 80 -12.97 19.74 -17.06
CA LEU A 80 -12.29 19.35 -15.82
C LEU A 80 -12.67 20.32 -14.70
N VAL A 81 -13.39 19.80 -13.71
CA VAL A 81 -13.73 20.50 -12.48
C VAL A 81 -13.38 19.63 -11.29
N LYS A 82 -13.01 20.29 -10.20
CA LYS A 82 -12.76 19.70 -8.89
C LYS A 82 -13.94 20.00 -7.99
N VAL A 83 -14.57 18.96 -7.45
CA VAL A 83 -15.69 19.05 -6.51
C VAL A 83 -15.39 18.19 -5.30
N GLU A 84 -15.52 18.76 -4.11
CA GLU A 84 -15.38 18.06 -2.82
C GLU A 84 -16.77 17.71 -2.25
N GLY A 85 -16.89 16.53 -1.65
CA GLY A 85 -18.12 16.11 -0.97
C GLY A 85 -17.99 14.74 -0.31
N PHE A 86 -19.06 14.31 0.36
CA PHE A 86 -19.17 12.98 0.94
C PHE A 86 -19.78 12.00 -0.05
N VAL A 87 -19.19 10.81 -0.18
CA VAL A 87 -19.72 9.77 -1.07
C VAL A 87 -20.87 9.06 -0.38
N VAL A 88 -22.05 9.09 -1.00
CA VAL A 88 -23.27 8.47 -0.48
C VAL A 88 -23.97 7.64 -1.56
N ALA A 89 -24.81 6.71 -1.14
CA ALA A 89 -25.65 5.89 -1.99
C ALA A 89 -27.06 5.77 -1.40
N ASP A 90 -28.04 5.38 -2.21
CA ASP A 90 -29.41 5.18 -1.72
C ASP A 90 -29.59 3.84 -0.98
N ASP A 91 -28.85 2.81 -1.41
CA ASP A 91 -28.89 1.46 -0.84
C ASP A 91 -27.44 0.94 -0.67
N PRO A 92 -26.70 1.42 0.35
CA PRO A 92 -25.33 0.99 0.56
C PRO A 92 -25.27 -0.47 1.05
N PRO A 93 -24.43 -1.34 0.47
CA PRO A 93 -24.18 -2.65 1.04
C PRO A 93 -23.50 -2.53 2.41
N THR A 94 -23.61 -3.58 3.21
CA THR A 94 -22.88 -3.73 4.47
C THR A 94 -21.74 -4.73 4.33
N MET A 95 -20.72 -4.58 5.17
CA MET A 95 -19.61 -5.52 5.20
C MET A 95 -20.02 -6.87 5.80
N PRO A 96 -19.52 -8.01 5.28
CA PRO A 96 -19.85 -9.34 5.81
C PRO A 96 -19.23 -9.60 7.19
N ASP A 97 -18.14 -8.91 7.56
CA ASP A 97 -17.52 -8.98 8.89
C ASP A 97 -18.06 -7.94 9.88
N ASP A 98 -18.89 -7.00 9.42
CA ASP A 98 -19.49 -5.95 10.24
C ASP A 98 -20.80 -5.46 9.60
N GLU A 99 -21.91 -6.08 9.99
CA GLU A 99 -23.25 -5.75 9.48
C GLU A 99 -23.67 -4.30 9.77
N THR A 100 -23.01 -3.62 10.71
CA THR A 100 -23.33 -2.22 11.05
C THR A 100 -22.61 -1.21 10.16
N ARG A 101 -21.63 -1.67 9.38
CA ARG A 101 -20.78 -0.81 8.56
C ARG A 101 -21.27 -0.76 7.12
N GLU A 102 -21.96 0.31 6.80
CA GLU A 102 -22.34 0.67 5.43
C GLU A 102 -21.13 1.16 4.63
N ILE A 103 -21.07 0.75 3.36
CA ILE A 103 -19.96 1.08 2.46
C ILE A 103 -20.49 1.51 1.10
N ILE A 104 -19.65 2.21 0.33
CA ILE A 104 -19.88 2.47 -1.09
C ILE A 104 -19.29 1.34 -1.92
N ARG A 105 -18.11 0.83 -1.52
CA ARG A 105 -17.46 -0.30 -2.17
C ARG A 105 -16.63 -1.06 -1.16
N GLY A 106 -16.57 -2.37 -1.30
CA GLY A 106 -15.69 -3.20 -0.47
C GLY A 106 -15.32 -4.50 -1.14
N GLU A 107 -14.15 -4.99 -0.75
CA GLU A 107 -13.59 -6.28 -1.14
C GLU A 107 -13.06 -6.95 0.12
N LEU A 108 -13.39 -8.23 0.29
CA LEU A 108 -12.90 -9.07 1.37
C LEU A 108 -12.55 -10.45 0.84
N THR A 109 -11.28 -10.81 0.97
CA THR A 109 -10.77 -12.11 0.53
C THR A 109 -10.02 -12.77 1.67
N ILE A 110 -10.37 -14.03 1.93
CA ILE A 110 -9.66 -14.89 2.89
C ILE A 110 -8.95 -15.96 2.10
N THR A 111 -7.62 -15.97 2.21
CA THR A 111 -6.78 -17.00 1.61
C THR A 111 -6.16 -17.85 2.70
N ALA A 112 -5.94 -19.11 2.36
CA ALA A 112 -5.23 -20.03 3.22
C ALA A 112 -4.09 -20.68 2.44
N ARG A 113 -2.95 -20.81 3.10
CA ARG A 113 -1.73 -21.37 2.53
C ARG A 113 -1.15 -22.44 3.45
N PRO A 114 -0.82 -23.63 2.93
CA PRO A 114 -0.08 -24.62 3.70
C PRO A 114 1.41 -24.22 3.79
N PRO A 115 2.22 -24.89 4.62
CA PRO A 115 3.64 -24.56 4.77
C PRO A 115 4.38 -24.64 3.43
N ALA A 116 5.39 -23.80 3.22
CA ALA A 116 6.17 -23.79 1.97
C ALA A 116 6.85 -25.14 1.65
N ASP A 117 7.04 -25.98 2.67
CA ASP A 117 7.70 -27.28 2.56
C ASP A 117 6.70 -28.45 2.46
N SER A 118 5.38 -28.18 2.43
CA SER A 118 4.36 -29.24 2.41
C SER A 118 4.01 -29.76 1.01
N GLY A 119 4.56 -29.14 -0.05
CA GLY A 119 4.41 -29.58 -1.42
C GLY A 119 5.59 -30.43 -1.91
N THR A 120 5.37 -31.22 -2.96
CA THR A 120 6.45 -31.89 -3.70
C THR A 120 6.91 -31.01 -4.87
N GLU A 121 8.08 -31.26 -5.47
CA GLU A 121 8.52 -30.51 -6.67
C GLU A 121 7.45 -30.53 -7.79
N ASP A 122 6.72 -31.64 -7.93
CA ASP A 122 5.64 -31.80 -8.91
C ASP A 122 4.29 -31.18 -8.48
N ASN A 123 4.14 -30.79 -7.21
CA ASN A 123 2.92 -30.22 -6.67
C ASN A 123 3.23 -29.26 -5.51
N PRO A 124 3.65 -28.02 -5.82
CA PRO A 124 4.05 -27.04 -4.80
C PRO A 124 2.86 -26.67 -3.89
N PRO A 125 3.11 -26.13 -2.69
CA PRO A 125 2.03 -25.70 -1.80
C PRO A 125 1.17 -24.65 -2.49
N GLN A 126 -0.10 -25.01 -2.76
CA GLN A 126 -1.05 -24.14 -3.43
C GLN A 126 -1.81 -23.31 -2.41
N GLU A 127 -1.75 -22.00 -2.56
CA GLU A 127 -2.65 -21.07 -1.89
C GLU A 127 -4.06 -21.24 -2.44
N VAL A 128 -5.06 -21.20 -1.55
CA VAL A 128 -6.46 -21.34 -1.93
C VAL A 128 -7.26 -20.21 -1.33
N VAL A 129 -8.12 -19.61 -2.15
CA VAL A 129 -9.14 -18.64 -1.72
C VAL A 129 -10.27 -19.41 -1.07
N LEU A 130 -10.50 -19.17 0.22
CA LEU A 130 -11.57 -19.82 0.99
C LEU A 130 -12.87 -19.02 0.95
N TYR A 131 -12.75 -17.70 0.88
CA TYR A 131 -13.87 -16.77 0.84
C TYR A 131 -13.47 -15.58 -0.03
N ASP A 132 -14.40 -15.17 -0.90
CA ASP A 132 -14.24 -14.02 -1.77
C ASP A 132 -15.56 -13.27 -1.86
N TRP A 133 -15.52 -12.00 -1.51
CA TRP A 133 -16.67 -11.13 -1.50
C TRP A 133 -16.29 -9.76 -2.03
N ALA A 134 -17.14 -9.24 -2.91
CA ALA A 134 -17.03 -7.89 -3.44
C ALA A 134 -18.43 -7.31 -3.59
N ALA A 135 -18.59 -6.06 -3.16
CA ALA A 135 -19.83 -5.32 -3.33
C ALA A 135 -19.54 -3.85 -3.67
N ALA A 136 -20.44 -3.26 -4.45
CA ALA A 136 -20.44 -1.84 -4.78
C ALA A 136 -21.89 -1.34 -4.74
N ALA A 137 -22.09 -0.15 -4.21
CA ALA A 137 -23.37 0.53 -4.23
C ALA A 137 -23.64 1.12 -5.60
N GLU A 138 -24.87 1.03 -6.10
CA GLU A 138 -25.31 1.69 -7.32
C GLU A 138 -26.76 2.16 -7.14
N PRO A 139 -27.09 3.45 -7.35
CA PRO A 139 -26.23 4.57 -7.78
C PRO A 139 -25.43 5.24 -6.63
N VAL A 140 -24.39 6.01 -7.00
CA VAL A 140 -23.51 6.75 -6.07
C VAL A 140 -23.56 8.25 -6.36
N TYR A 141 -23.48 9.06 -5.29
CA TYR A 141 -23.56 10.50 -5.32
C TYR A 141 -22.46 11.14 -4.48
N LEU A 142 -22.09 12.37 -4.84
CA LEU A 142 -21.45 13.31 -3.91
C LEU A 142 -22.50 14.14 -3.20
N ALA A 143 -22.39 14.26 -1.89
CA ALA A 143 -23.31 15.00 -1.06
C ALA A 143 -22.59 15.89 -0.05
N GLU A 144 -23.13 17.08 0.18
CA GLU A 144 -22.78 17.92 1.34
C GLU A 144 -23.82 17.74 2.46
N SER A 145 -25.05 17.39 2.06
CA SER A 145 -26.16 17.06 2.94
C SER A 145 -27.07 16.04 2.26
N GLU A 146 -27.95 15.37 3.01
CA GLU A 146 -28.86 14.35 2.48
C GLU A 146 -29.74 14.84 1.31
N GLN A 147 -29.95 16.15 1.17
CA GLN A 147 -30.85 16.76 0.20
C GLN A 147 -30.15 17.28 -1.06
N ARG A 148 -28.82 17.45 -1.01
CA ARG A 148 -28.02 18.00 -2.11
C ARG A 148 -27.04 16.93 -2.58
N ARG A 149 -27.46 16.15 -3.58
CA ARG A 149 -26.73 14.98 -4.10
C ARG A 149 -26.43 15.15 -5.58
N LEU A 150 -25.15 15.18 -5.94
CA LEU A 150 -24.66 15.25 -7.31
C LEU A 150 -24.30 13.83 -7.79
N PRO A 151 -24.96 13.30 -8.82
CA PRO A 151 -24.69 11.95 -9.31
C PRO A 151 -23.26 11.76 -9.84
N LEU A 152 -22.67 10.60 -9.54
CA LEU A 152 -21.42 10.13 -10.14
C LEU A 152 -21.74 9.17 -11.29
N ALA A 153 -21.69 9.67 -12.52
CA ALA A 153 -22.02 8.95 -13.74
C ALA A 153 -20.74 8.49 -14.49
N PHE A 154 -19.86 7.80 -13.78
CA PHE A 154 -18.67 7.12 -14.31
C PHE A 154 -18.49 5.76 -13.63
N ASP A 155 -17.54 4.95 -14.11
CA ASP A 155 -17.28 3.63 -13.55
C ASP A 155 -16.76 3.73 -12.10
N LEU A 156 -17.51 3.17 -11.16
CA LEU A 156 -17.21 3.18 -9.73
C LEU A 156 -15.97 2.36 -9.37
N SER A 157 -15.46 1.54 -10.30
CA SER A 157 -14.19 0.83 -10.14
C SER A 157 -13.00 1.78 -9.93
N VAL A 158 -13.12 3.04 -10.36
CA VAL A 158 -12.12 4.10 -10.21
C VAL A 158 -12.10 4.68 -8.79
N LEU A 159 -13.15 4.50 -8.00
CA LEU A 159 -13.20 4.98 -6.62
C LEU A 159 -12.14 4.26 -5.77
N PRO A 160 -11.23 5.01 -5.12
CA PRO A 160 -10.17 4.43 -4.30
C PRO A 160 -10.75 3.76 -3.06
N MET A 161 -10.19 2.60 -2.70
CA MET A 161 -10.48 1.91 -1.44
C MET A 161 -9.24 1.92 -0.55
N GLN A 162 -9.46 1.95 0.76
CA GLN A 162 -8.37 1.85 1.73
C GLN A 162 -8.25 0.42 2.25
N ALA A 163 -7.01 -0.06 2.32
CA ALA A 163 -6.73 -1.30 3.03
C ALA A 163 -6.86 -1.06 4.54
N GLU A 164 -7.67 -1.87 5.20
CA GLU A 164 -7.96 -1.75 6.63
C GLU A 164 -8.00 -3.13 7.28
N PRO A 165 -7.50 -3.30 8.52
CA PRO A 165 -7.75 -4.51 9.28
C PRO A 165 -9.25 -4.66 9.55
N GLY A 166 -9.79 -5.86 9.38
CA GLY A 166 -11.17 -6.18 9.78
C GLY A 166 -11.32 -6.23 11.31
N PRO A 167 -12.52 -5.99 11.84
CA PRO A 167 -12.80 -6.18 13.27
C PRO A 167 -12.77 -7.66 13.69
N ILE A 168 -12.89 -8.58 12.72
CA ILE A 168 -12.89 -10.03 12.92
C ILE A 168 -11.67 -10.63 12.21
N GLU A 169 -10.88 -11.40 12.96
CA GLU A 169 -9.76 -12.17 12.40
C GLU A 169 -10.22 -13.57 11.98
N ALA A 170 -9.57 -14.12 10.94
CA ALA A 170 -9.80 -15.49 10.49
C ALA A 170 -9.04 -16.48 11.38
N GLU A 171 -9.75 -17.33 12.12
CA GLU A 171 -9.16 -18.28 13.07
C GLU A 171 -9.08 -19.69 12.50
N THR A 172 -7.95 -20.38 12.67
CA THR A 172 -7.83 -21.77 12.21
C THR A 172 -8.52 -22.74 13.18
N VAL A 173 -9.55 -23.44 12.70
CA VAL A 173 -10.22 -24.51 13.43
C VAL A 173 -9.41 -25.80 13.29
N ARG A 174 -9.12 -26.43 14.43
CA ARG A 174 -8.36 -27.68 14.48
C ARG A 174 -9.15 -28.78 15.19
N VAL A 175 -8.94 -30.03 14.77
CA VAL A 175 -9.57 -31.22 15.35
C VAL A 175 -8.49 -32.22 15.78
N GLY A 176 -8.65 -32.81 16.97
CA GLY A 176 -7.82 -33.90 17.49
C GLY A 176 -7.56 -33.81 18.99
N ASP A 177 -7.52 -34.96 19.67
CA ASP A 177 -7.47 -35.04 21.14
C ASP A 177 -6.07 -34.82 21.75
N SER A 178 -5.04 -34.69 20.91
CA SER A 178 -3.64 -34.58 21.33
C SER A 178 -2.84 -33.72 20.37
N ALA A 179 -1.71 -33.17 20.82
CA ALA A 179 -0.82 -32.38 19.97
C ALA A 179 -0.31 -33.13 18.71
N ARG A 180 -0.34 -34.47 18.69
CA ARG A 180 0.06 -35.29 17.53
C ARG A 180 -1.07 -35.57 16.55
N THR A 181 -2.32 -35.41 16.98
CA THR A 181 -3.52 -35.63 16.17
C THR A 181 -4.24 -34.33 15.84
N ASN A 182 -3.82 -33.21 16.44
CA ASN A 182 -4.41 -31.89 16.29
C ASN A 182 -4.09 -31.30 14.91
N ARG A 183 -5.05 -31.40 13.97
CA ARG A 183 -4.87 -30.98 12.58
C ARG A 183 -5.83 -29.84 12.21
N PRO A 184 -5.38 -28.86 11.43
CA PRO A 184 -6.26 -27.83 10.89
C PRO A 184 -7.26 -28.46 9.91
N VAL A 185 -8.54 -28.10 10.02
CA VAL A 185 -9.61 -28.64 9.17
C VAL A 185 -10.45 -27.56 8.49
N ALA A 186 -10.52 -26.37 9.08
CA ALA A 186 -11.31 -25.25 8.58
C ALA A 186 -10.72 -23.93 9.08
N VAL A 187 -11.23 -22.83 8.54
CA VAL A 187 -11.02 -21.47 9.02
C VAL A 187 -12.38 -20.93 9.45
N GLN A 188 -12.48 -20.44 10.68
CA GLN A 188 -13.65 -19.74 11.20
C GLN A 188 -13.51 -18.25 10.86
N PHE A 189 -14.56 -17.68 10.29
CA PHE A 189 -14.64 -16.26 9.99
C PHE A 189 -16.06 -15.77 10.27
N GLY A 190 -16.22 -14.92 11.30
CA GLY A 190 -17.54 -14.56 11.80
C GLY A 190 -18.32 -15.82 12.20
N ASP A 191 -19.53 -15.95 11.66
CA ASP A 191 -20.39 -17.13 11.87
C ASP A 191 -20.14 -18.25 10.82
N GLU A 192 -19.24 -18.04 9.87
CA GLU A 192 -18.95 -19.00 8.82
C GLU A 192 -17.76 -19.92 9.16
N THR A 193 -17.93 -21.21 8.88
CA THR A 193 -16.84 -22.20 8.94
C THR A 193 -16.45 -22.60 7.53
N LEU A 194 -15.29 -22.12 7.08
CA LEU A 194 -14.76 -22.32 5.74
C LEU A 194 -13.86 -23.58 5.71
N PRO A 195 -14.28 -24.69 5.07
CA PRO A 195 -13.52 -25.93 5.10
C PRO A 195 -12.21 -25.79 4.31
N LEU A 196 -11.13 -26.36 4.86
CA LEU A 196 -9.85 -26.42 4.15
C LEU A 196 -9.87 -27.53 3.09
N PRO A 197 -9.21 -27.34 1.94
CA PRO A 197 -9.14 -28.33 0.87
C PRO A 197 -8.10 -29.42 1.19
N LEU A 198 -8.35 -30.19 2.25
CA LEU A 198 -7.43 -31.22 2.76
C LEU A 198 -7.11 -32.31 1.72
N GLU A 199 -8.01 -32.59 0.78
CA GLU A 199 -7.76 -33.53 -0.32
C GLU A 199 -6.63 -33.05 -1.26
N ALA A 200 -6.54 -31.73 -1.48
CA ALA A 200 -5.52 -31.13 -2.33
C ALA A 200 -4.19 -30.96 -1.59
N TRP A 201 -4.23 -30.68 -0.29
CA TRP A 201 -3.04 -30.39 0.53
C TRP A 201 -2.44 -31.61 1.23
N GLY A 202 -3.20 -32.70 1.38
CA GLY A 202 -2.75 -33.88 2.11
C GLY A 202 -2.69 -33.65 3.63
N GLU A 203 -1.81 -34.39 4.30
CA GLU A 203 -1.62 -34.26 5.75
C GLU A 203 -0.78 -33.02 6.08
N ILE A 204 -1.42 -31.99 6.64
CA ILE A 204 -0.78 -30.74 7.05
C ILE A 204 -0.96 -30.50 8.56
N ASP A 205 0.09 -29.99 9.21
CA ASP A 205 0.11 -29.73 10.66
C ASP A 205 -0.17 -28.25 11.00
N THR A 206 0.03 -27.35 10.04
CA THR A 206 -0.17 -25.91 10.15
C THR A 206 -0.73 -25.33 8.87
N VAL A 207 -1.43 -24.20 8.99
CA VAL A 207 -1.96 -23.39 7.88
C VAL A 207 -1.75 -21.93 8.26
N SER A 208 -1.34 -21.12 7.28
CA SER A 208 -1.33 -19.68 7.39
C SER A 208 -2.58 -19.13 6.72
N THR A 209 -3.27 -18.22 7.37
CA THR A 209 -4.40 -17.48 6.81
C THR A 209 -3.98 -16.05 6.55
N ASP A 210 -4.42 -15.49 5.43
CA ASP A 210 -4.27 -14.07 5.11
C ASP A 210 -5.64 -13.50 4.79
N LEU A 211 -5.95 -12.36 5.41
CA LEU A 211 -7.22 -11.64 5.26
C LEU A 211 -6.90 -10.30 4.61
N SER A 212 -7.33 -10.15 3.36
CA SER A 212 -7.24 -8.90 2.62
C SER A 212 -8.59 -8.21 2.64
N ARG A 213 -8.62 -6.98 3.14
CA ARG A 213 -9.84 -6.17 3.26
C ARG A 213 -9.58 -4.77 2.75
N GLN A 214 -10.39 -4.35 1.77
CA GLN A 214 -10.37 -3.01 1.21
C GLN A 214 -11.77 -2.43 1.24
N VAL A 215 -11.90 -1.18 1.70
CA VAL A 215 -13.20 -0.52 1.89
C VAL A 215 -13.14 0.94 1.47
N LEU A 216 -14.22 1.39 0.84
CA LEU A 216 -14.63 2.80 0.76
C LEU A 216 -15.90 2.98 1.61
N PRO A 217 -15.83 3.61 2.78
CA PRO A 217 -16.97 3.78 3.67
C PRO A 217 -18.07 4.66 3.08
N TYR A 218 -19.32 4.43 3.50
CA TYR A 218 -20.39 5.39 3.28
C TYR A 218 -20.11 6.68 4.03
N GLY A 219 -20.30 7.83 3.38
CA GLY A 219 -20.06 9.15 3.95
C GLY A 219 -18.58 9.53 4.04
N GLU A 220 -17.68 8.79 3.38
CA GLU A 220 -16.27 9.17 3.28
C GLU A 220 -16.14 10.47 2.45
N SER A 221 -15.31 11.40 2.92
CA SER A 221 -15.02 12.61 2.15
C SER A 221 -14.08 12.29 0.98
N VAL A 222 -14.37 12.85 -0.18
CA VAL A 222 -13.52 12.72 -1.36
C VAL A 222 -13.45 14.02 -2.13
N VAL A 223 -12.37 14.18 -2.87
CA VAL A 223 -12.22 15.19 -3.92
C VAL A 223 -12.26 14.48 -5.27
N VAL A 224 -13.24 14.85 -6.11
CA VAL A 224 -13.41 14.30 -7.46
C VAL A 224 -12.99 15.34 -8.49
N ILE A 225 -12.07 14.96 -9.37
CA ILE A 225 -11.71 15.70 -10.58
C ILE A 225 -12.35 14.98 -11.77
N ALA A 226 -13.39 15.59 -12.35
CA ALA A 226 -14.17 15.00 -13.42
C ALA A 226 -14.70 16.06 -14.39
N ALA A 227 -15.37 15.63 -15.47
CA ALA A 227 -16.17 16.55 -16.28
C ALA A 227 -17.53 16.76 -15.62
N LEU A 228 -18.10 17.97 -15.75
CA LEU A 228 -19.45 18.28 -15.30
C LEU A 228 -20.34 18.50 -16.52
N GLU A 229 -21.44 17.76 -16.58
CA GLU A 229 -22.40 17.84 -17.68
C GLU A 229 -23.81 18.04 -17.14
N SER A 230 -24.53 19.00 -17.74
CA SER A 230 -25.94 19.23 -17.43
C SER A 230 -26.81 18.34 -18.33
N THR A 231 -27.62 17.46 -17.73
CA THR A 231 -28.54 16.56 -18.45
C THR A 231 -29.99 16.97 -18.20
N PRO A 232 -30.97 16.42 -18.95
CA PRO A 232 -32.39 16.65 -18.66
C PRO A 232 -32.83 16.23 -17.25
N ASN A 233 -32.05 15.36 -16.58
CA ASN A 233 -32.31 14.89 -15.21
C ASN A 233 -31.54 15.71 -14.15
N GLY A 234 -30.80 16.73 -14.57
CA GLY A 234 -29.93 17.54 -13.72
C GLY A 234 -28.44 17.36 -14.05
N PRO A 235 -27.57 18.13 -13.41
CA PRO A 235 -26.13 18.02 -13.56
C PRO A 235 -25.59 16.72 -12.92
N GLN A 236 -24.52 16.20 -13.49
CA GLN A 236 -23.83 15.01 -13.01
C GLN A 236 -22.34 15.08 -13.34
N LEU A 237 -21.50 14.43 -12.54
CA LEU A 237 -20.08 14.24 -12.84
C LEU A 237 -19.91 13.03 -13.75
N VAL A 238 -19.19 13.20 -14.84
CA VAL A 238 -18.94 12.17 -15.87
C VAL A 238 -17.45 12.03 -16.11
N ASP A 239 -17.05 10.89 -16.67
CA ASP A 239 -15.65 10.65 -17.03
C ASP A 239 -15.16 11.70 -18.06
N PRO A 240 -14.14 12.51 -17.73
CA PRO A 240 -13.49 13.41 -18.66
C PRO A 240 -12.53 12.64 -19.59
N LEU A 241 -13.09 11.88 -20.54
CA LEU A 241 -12.39 11.14 -21.63
C LEU A 241 -10.85 11.11 -21.56
N GLY A 242 -10.29 9.93 -21.35
CA GLY A 242 -8.85 9.70 -21.15
C GLY A 242 -8.51 9.47 -19.67
N ASP A 243 -7.23 9.38 -19.34
CA ASP A 243 -6.77 9.07 -17.96
C ASP A 243 -6.80 10.31 -17.02
N ARG A 244 -7.84 11.15 -17.15
CA ARG A 244 -7.96 12.43 -16.43
C ARG A 244 -8.92 12.40 -15.25
N LEU A 245 -9.80 11.39 -15.19
CA LEU A 245 -10.64 11.16 -14.02
C LEU A 245 -9.75 10.86 -12.82
N GLN A 246 -9.87 11.64 -11.75
CA GLN A 246 -9.17 11.38 -10.50
C GLN A 246 -10.12 11.49 -9.33
N VAL A 247 -10.02 10.54 -8.40
CA VAL A 247 -10.74 10.59 -7.13
C VAL A 247 -9.74 10.38 -6.01
N HIS A 248 -9.72 11.32 -5.07
CA HIS A 248 -8.82 11.29 -3.92
C HIS A 248 -9.63 11.24 -2.63
N ILE A 249 -9.21 10.41 -1.68
CA ILE A 249 -9.88 10.31 -0.38
C ILE A 249 -9.43 11.46 0.53
N GLY A 250 -10.36 11.97 1.32
CA GLY A 250 -10.21 13.10 2.21
C GLY A 250 -10.63 14.42 1.58
N THR A 251 -10.43 15.49 2.33
CA THR A 251 -10.59 16.87 1.85
C THR A 251 -9.31 17.36 1.17
N GLU A 252 -9.37 18.45 0.41
CA GLU A 252 -8.15 19.07 -0.13
C GLU A 252 -7.17 19.47 0.99
N ALA A 253 -7.70 19.92 2.12
CA ALA A 253 -6.89 20.26 3.29
C ALA A 253 -6.14 19.04 3.84
N ASP A 254 -6.80 17.88 3.89
CA ASP A 254 -6.18 16.62 4.34
C ASP A 254 -5.09 16.15 3.38
N ILE A 255 -5.34 16.22 2.07
CA ILE A 255 -4.37 15.85 1.03
C ILE A 255 -3.13 16.75 1.12
N ARG A 256 -3.33 18.07 1.29
CA ARG A 256 -2.24 19.04 1.47
C ARG A 256 -1.45 18.76 2.76
N ALA A 257 -2.14 18.49 3.86
CA ALA A 257 -1.51 18.19 5.15
C ALA A 257 -0.71 16.88 5.09
N SER A 258 -1.25 15.85 4.46
CA SER A 258 -0.58 14.56 4.24
C SER A 258 0.68 14.73 3.39
N GLY A 259 0.60 15.47 2.28
CA GLY A 259 1.76 15.77 1.44
C GLY A 259 2.86 16.55 2.17
N GLN A 260 2.48 17.51 3.02
CA GLN A 260 3.43 18.23 3.88
C GLN A 260 4.09 17.32 4.92
N ARG A 261 3.31 16.45 5.57
CA ARG A 261 3.81 15.47 6.53
C ARG A 261 4.81 14.51 5.88
N LEU A 262 4.47 13.97 4.71
CA LEU A 262 5.36 13.13 3.90
C LEU A 262 6.66 13.84 3.57
N ARG A 263 6.59 15.11 3.16
CA ARG A 263 7.78 15.94 2.90
C ARG A 263 8.70 16.03 4.11
N ILE A 264 8.14 16.26 5.30
CA ILE A 264 8.91 16.34 6.55
C ILE A 264 9.55 14.99 6.87
N VAL A 265 8.77 13.91 6.81
CA VAL A 265 9.26 12.55 7.10
C VAL A 265 10.38 12.16 6.15
N PHE A 266 10.23 12.41 4.84
CA PHE A 266 11.25 12.12 3.84
C PHE A 266 12.51 12.95 4.09
N GLY A 267 12.35 14.22 4.47
CA GLY A 267 13.48 15.08 4.85
C GLY A 267 14.25 14.54 6.05
N LEU A 268 13.54 14.13 7.12
CA LEU A 268 14.16 13.54 8.31
C LEU A 268 14.85 12.21 8.00
N LEU A 269 14.21 11.33 7.23
CA LEU A 269 14.79 10.06 6.81
C LEU A 269 16.01 10.25 5.91
N ALA A 270 15.99 11.21 4.99
CA ALA A 270 17.14 11.53 4.14
C ALA A 270 18.36 11.94 4.99
N ILE A 271 18.15 12.75 6.02
CA ILE A 271 19.22 13.13 6.97
C ILE A 271 19.71 11.91 7.74
N ALA A 272 18.81 11.12 8.32
CA ALA A 272 19.15 9.94 9.10
C ALA A 272 19.95 8.91 8.27
N PHE A 273 19.52 8.64 7.04
CA PHE A 273 20.21 7.73 6.13
C PHE A 273 21.56 8.29 5.65
N SER A 274 21.67 9.59 5.44
CA SER A 274 22.96 10.23 5.13
C SER A 274 23.96 10.07 6.28
N VAL A 275 23.50 10.27 7.52
CA VAL A 275 24.32 10.09 8.73
C VAL A 275 24.72 8.63 8.89
N ALA A 276 23.79 7.69 8.75
CA ALA A 276 24.08 6.26 8.80
C ALA A 276 25.10 5.84 7.74
N SER A 277 24.91 6.27 6.48
CA SER A 277 25.85 6.02 5.39
C SER A 277 27.26 6.51 5.73
N PHE A 278 27.39 7.73 6.26
CA PHE A 278 28.67 8.30 6.67
C PHE A 278 29.37 7.48 7.77
N PHE A 279 28.66 7.10 8.83
CA PHE A 279 29.24 6.34 9.93
C PHE A 279 29.64 4.92 9.51
N ILE A 280 28.80 4.23 8.73
CA ILE A 280 29.11 2.90 8.21
C ILE A 280 30.32 2.97 7.26
N ALA A 281 30.37 3.94 6.35
CA ALA A 281 31.51 4.13 5.45
C ALA A 281 32.80 4.42 6.22
N ARG A 282 32.74 5.26 7.26
CA ARG A 282 33.88 5.57 8.12
C ARG A 282 34.39 4.34 8.86
N SER A 283 33.48 3.54 9.43
CA SER A 283 33.83 2.28 10.10
C SER A 283 34.46 1.28 9.12
N ALA A 284 33.86 1.11 7.95
CA ALA A 284 34.40 0.24 6.90
C ALA A 284 35.81 0.68 6.46
N LEU A 285 36.06 1.99 6.35
CA LEU A 285 37.39 2.52 6.04
C LEU A 285 38.42 2.21 7.13
N GLN A 286 38.04 2.24 8.41
CA GLN A 286 38.93 1.87 9.52
C GLN A 286 39.28 0.38 9.47
N VAL A 287 38.28 -0.50 9.30
CA VAL A 287 38.48 -1.95 9.16
C VAL A 287 39.35 -2.26 7.94
N ARG A 288 39.15 -1.54 6.83
CA ARG A 288 39.98 -1.67 5.63
C ARG A 288 41.44 -1.29 5.90
N GLN A 289 41.71 -0.21 6.65
CA GLN A 289 43.08 0.16 7.02
C GLN A 289 43.75 -0.92 7.85
N GLU A 290 43.01 -1.51 8.79
CA GLU A 290 43.49 -2.64 9.60
C GLU A 290 43.82 -3.86 8.73
N PHE A 291 42.95 -4.22 7.78
CA PHE A 291 43.21 -5.32 6.85
C PHE A 291 44.43 -5.05 5.96
N ILE A 292 44.63 -3.80 5.50
CA ILE A 292 45.84 -3.42 4.74
C ILE A 292 47.09 -3.66 5.60
N HIS A 293 47.06 -3.30 6.88
CA HIS A 293 48.19 -3.53 7.78
C HIS A 293 48.46 -5.03 7.99
N ARG A 294 47.44 -5.82 8.34
CA ARG A 294 47.55 -7.27 8.57
C ARG A 294 47.96 -8.06 7.31
N SER A 295 47.53 -7.62 6.13
CA SER A 295 47.89 -8.26 4.86
C SER A 295 49.35 -8.05 4.42
N ASN A 296 50.02 -7.04 4.99
CA ASN A 296 51.41 -6.69 4.71
C ASN A 296 52.39 -7.23 5.78
N GLN A 297 51.88 -7.90 6.81
CA GLN A 297 52.64 -8.71 7.77
C GLN A 297 52.82 -10.13 7.23
#